data_AF-A0A536ETF8-F1
#
_entry.id   AF-A0A536ETF8-F1
#
_cell.length_a   1.000
_cell.length_b   1.000
_cell.length_c   1.000
_cell.angle_alpha   90.00
_cell.angle_beta   90.00
_cell.angle_gamma   90.00
#
_symmetry.space_group_name_H-M   'P 1'
#
loop_
_entity.id
_entity.type
_entity.pdbx_description
1 polymer ?
#
loop_
_entity_poly.entity_id
_entity_poly.type
_entity_poly.pdbx_seq_one_letter_code
_entity_poly.pdbx_strand_id
1 'polypeptide(L)'
;MRISDVQAGRIGEYLLAVYAMLTSDGALVPFQVDADDDHRDLVVAVKGKSTFASLQAKACFELGASGFVQSNATYFEASVPKDASWIYVIVLVLELAPVV
;
A
#
# COMPACT_ATOMS: atom_id res chain seq x y z
N MET A 1 4.44 -17.79 14.74
CA MET A 1 5.58 -16.86 14.53
C MET A 1 5.01 -15.45 14.48
N ARG A 2 5.53 -14.50 15.26
CA ARG A 2 5.04 -13.11 15.24
C ARG A 2 5.68 -12.40 14.05
N ILE A 3 4.86 -11.86 13.15
CA ILE A 3 5.30 -11.07 12.00
C ILE A 3 5.82 -9.72 12.51
N SER A 4 6.96 -9.23 12.01
CA SER A 4 7.46 -7.89 12.35
C SER A 4 6.72 -6.80 11.58
N ASP A 5 6.76 -5.55 12.06
CA ASP A 5 6.08 -4.43 11.40
C ASP A 5 6.56 -4.23 9.95
N VAL A 6 7.86 -4.45 9.69
CA VAL A 6 8.43 -4.39 8.34
C VAL A 6 7.88 -5.50 7.45
N GLN A 7 7.78 -6.72 7.97
CA GLN A 7 7.19 -7.84 7.23
C GLN A 7 5.70 -7.62 6.96
N ALA A 8 4.98 -7.10 7.95
CA ALA A 8 3.57 -6.74 7.87
C ALA A 8 3.31 -5.68 6.79
N GLY A 9 4.10 -4.61 6.77
CA GLY A 9 4.06 -3.58 5.71
C GLY A 9 4.29 -4.17 4.32
N ARG A 10 5.37 -4.95 4.18
CA ARG A 10 5.73 -5.57 2.90
C ARG A 10 4.67 -6.53 2.37
N ILE A 11 4.02 -7.29 3.26
CA ILE A 11 2.88 -8.14 2.90
C ILE A 11 1.73 -7.30 2.34
N GLY A 12 1.39 -6.19 2.99
CA GLY A 12 0.35 -5.29 2.51
C GLY A 12 0.65 -4.71 1.13
N GLU A 13 1.88 -4.28 0.90
CA GLU A 13 2.34 -3.79 -0.42
C GLU A 13 2.17 -4.85 -1.51
N TYR A 14 2.61 -6.10 -1.24
CA TYR A 14 2.49 -7.19 -2.21
C TYR A 14 1.04 -7.54 -2.49
N LEU A 15 0.20 -7.64 -1.46
CA LEU A 15 -1.22 -7.93 -1.63
C LEU A 15 -1.92 -6.83 -2.43
N LEU A 16 -1.59 -5.57 -2.19
CA LEU A 16 -2.11 -4.43 -2.96
C LEU A 16 -1.68 -4.48 -4.42
N ALA A 17 -0.42 -4.78 -4.69
CA ALA A 17 0.09 -4.95 -6.06
C ALA A 17 -0.64 -6.09 -6.80
N VAL A 18 -0.78 -7.25 -6.16
CA VAL A 18 -1.50 -8.41 -6.72
C VAL A 18 -2.96 -8.06 -6.96
N TYR A 19 -3.62 -7.42 -6.00
CA TYR A 19 -5.01 -6.98 -6.13
C TYR A 19 -5.19 -6.05 -7.33
N ALA A 20 -4.31 -5.05 -7.50
CA ALA A 20 -4.37 -4.12 -8.62
C ALA A 20 -4.24 -4.84 -9.97
N MET A 21 -3.29 -5.77 -10.10
CA MET A 21 -3.11 -6.54 -11.33
C MET A 21 -4.30 -7.46 -11.62
N LEU A 22 -4.78 -8.22 -10.63
CA LEU A 22 -5.87 -9.18 -10.81
C LEU A 22 -7.20 -8.50 -11.14
N THR A 23 -7.52 -7.41 -10.44
CA THR A 23 -8.81 -6.71 -10.61
C THR A 23 -8.87 -5.82 -11.85
N SER A 24 -7.72 -5.51 -12.44
CA SER A 24 -7.63 -4.72 -13.67
C SER A 24 -7.30 -5.55 -14.91
N ASP A 25 -7.27 -6.87 -14.81
CA ASP A 25 -6.83 -7.77 -15.89
C ASP A 25 -5.45 -7.38 -16.47
N GLY A 26 -4.53 -7.00 -15.58
CA GLY A 26 -3.17 -6.57 -15.93
C GLY A 26 -3.06 -5.18 -16.57
N ALA A 27 -4.14 -4.39 -16.61
CA ALA A 27 -4.09 -3.02 -17.12
C ALA A 27 -3.33 -2.07 -16.18
N LEU A 28 -3.43 -2.30 -14.86
CA LEU A 28 -2.65 -1.59 -13.84
C LEU A 28 -1.36 -2.37 -13.53
N VAL A 29 -0.24 -1.68 -13.66
CA VAL A 29 1.10 -2.23 -13.44
C VAL A 29 1.72 -1.53 -12.21
N PRO A 30 1.89 -2.26 -11.09
CA PRO A 30 2.54 -1.75 -9.90
C PRO A 30 4.07 -1.82 -10.01
N PHE A 31 4.74 -0.80 -9.47
CA PHE A 31 6.19 -0.71 -9.31
C PHE A 31 6.48 -0.41 -7.84
N GLN A 32 7.33 -1.22 -7.21
CA GLN A 32 7.79 -0.96 -5.85
C GLN A 32 8.86 0.14 -5.88
N VAL A 33 8.83 0.99 -4.86
CA VAL A 33 9.84 2.03 -4.68
C VAL A 33 10.84 1.51 -3.63
N ASP A 34 12.12 1.46 -3.99
CA ASP A 34 13.16 0.89 -3.12
C ASP A 34 13.55 1.83 -1.96
N ALA A 35 13.26 3.12 -2.07
CA ALA A 35 13.56 4.13 -1.05
C ALA A 35 12.27 4.65 -0.40
N ASP A 36 12.11 4.46 0.91
CA ASP A 36 11.02 5.02 1.73
C ASP A 36 11.26 6.49 2.12
N ASP A 37 12.16 7.19 1.42
CA ASP A 37 12.58 8.54 1.77
C ASP A 37 11.44 9.58 1.61
N ASP A 38 10.41 9.27 0.81
CA ASP A 38 9.27 10.14 0.57
C ASP A 38 7.91 9.53 0.92
N HIS A 39 7.90 8.47 1.75
CA HIS A 39 6.69 7.76 2.17
C HIS A 39 5.88 7.13 1.01
N ARG A 40 6.49 6.95 -0.16
CA ARG A 40 5.87 6.30 -1.31
C ARG A 40 6.20 4.81 -1.30
N ASP A 41 5.19 3.97 -1.14
CA ASP A 41 5.39 2.52 -1.11
C ASP A 41 5.27 1.90 -2.52
N LEU A 42 4.28 2.35 -3.30
CA LEU A 42 4.04 1.86 -4.68
C LEU A 42 3.76 3.00 -5.66
N VAL A 43 4.14 2.79 -6.91
CA VAL A 43 3.62 3.53 -8.06
C VAL A 43 2.79 2.58 -8.91
N VAL A 44 1.56 2.95 -9.27
CA VAL A 44 0.72 2.17 -10.17
C VAL A 44 0.48 2.96 -11.44
N ALA A 45 0.86 2.39 -12.58
CA ALA A 45 0.66 3.01 -13.89
C ALA A 45 -0.32 2.21 -14.75
N VAL A 46 -0.97 2.87 -15.68
CA VAL A 46 -1.82 2.20 -16.68
C VAL A 46 -0.97 1.81 -17.88
N LYS A 47 -0.98 0.54 -18.27
CA LYS A 47 -0.22 0.03 -19.42
C LYS A 47 -0.55 0.81 -20.69
N GLY A 48 0.49 1.31 -21.36
CA GLY A 48 0.35 2.07 -22.61
C GLY A 48 -0.15 3.50 -22.45
N LYS A 49 -0.30 4.01 -21.22
CA LYS A 49 -0.66 5.41 -20.95
C LYS A 49 0.43 6.08 -20.11
N SER A 50 0.58 7.39 -20.30
CA SER A 50 1.48 8.24 -19.48
C SER A 50 0.76 8.75 -18.23
N THR A 51 0.11 7.85 -17.48
CA THR A 51 -0.67 8.18 -16.27
C THR A 51 -0.33 7.20 -15.15
N PHE A 52 -0.10 7.72 -13.95
CA PHE A 52 0.22 6.94 -12.77
C PHE A 52 -0.41 7.51 -11.50
N ALA A 53 -0.45 6.70 -10.44
CA ALA A 53 -0.76 7.10 -9.08
C ALA A 53 0.37 6.68 -8.13
N SER A 54 0.71 7.54 -7.18
CA SER A 54 1.62 7.21 -6.07
C SER A 54 0.79 6.76 -4.88
N LEU A 55 1.14 5.62 -4.29
CA LEU A 55 0.41 5.03 -3.17
C LEU A 55 1.29 4.99 -1.92
N GLN A 56 0.72 5.42 -0.80
CA GLN A 56 1.20 5.05 0.52
C GLN A 56 0.26 4.01 1.12
N ALA A 57 0.78 2.82 1.39
CA ALA A 57 0.05 1.68 1.90
C ALA A 57 0.34 1.45 3.39
N LYS A 58 -0.70 1.16 4.16
CA LYS A 58 -0.57 0.73 5.56
C LYS A 58 -1.36 -0.56 5.77
N ALA A 59 -0.65 -1.60 6.17
CA ALA A 59 -1.21 -2.92 6.42
C ALA A 59 -1.72 -3.03 7.86
N CYS A 60 -2.90 -3.61 8.05
CA CYS A 60 -3.48 -3.88 9.36
C CYS A 60 -3.96 -5.33 9.41
N PHE A 61 -3.64 -6.02 10.51
CA PHE A 61 -3.90 -7.47 10.66
C PHE A 61 -5.00 -7.77 11.67
N GLU A 62 -5.60 -6.73 12.22
CA GLU A 62 -6.69 -6.78 13.17
C GLU A 62 -7.54 -5.52 13.04
N LEU A 63 -8.79 -5.60 13.48
CA LEU A 63 -9.64 -4.43 13.66
C LEU A 63 -9.31 -3.76 15.00
N GLY A 64 -9.38 -2.42 15.04
CA GLY A 64 -9.31 -1.69 16.29
C GLY A 64 -10.50 -1.99 17.20
N ALA A 65 -10.43 -1.54 18.46
CA ALA A 65 -11.44 -1.82 19.49
C ALA A 65 -12.89 -1.43 19.13
N SER A 66 -13.06 -0.50 18.19
CA SER A 66 -14.36 -0.04 17.68
C SER A 66 -14.79 -0.70 16.37
N GLY A 67 -14.05 -1.69 15.86
CA GLY A 67 -14.33 -2.36 14.58
C GLY A 67 -13.84 -1.60 13.35
N PHE A 68 -13.05 -0.54 13.54
CA PHE A 68 -12.48 0.27 12.46
C PHE A 68 -10.98 0.03 12.30
N VAL A 69 -10.48 0.29 11.10
CA VAL A 69 -9.05 0.38 10.82
C VAL A 69 -8.69 1.84 10.64
N GLN A 70 -7.67 2.29 11.37
CA GLN A 70 -7.09 3.61 11.22
C GLN A 70 -5.57 3.48 11.13
N SER A 71 -4.96 4.24 10.25
CA SER A 71 -3.52 4.43 10.22
C SER A 71 -3.18 5.91 10.18
N ASN A 72 -2.07 6.27 10.81
CA ASN A 72 -1.55 7.63 10.81
C ASN A 72 -0.24 7.65 10.00
N ALA A 73 -0.04 8.72 9.26
CA ALA A 73 1.24 9.04 8.62
C ALA A 73 1.68 10.41 9.15
N THR A 74 2.95 10.49 9.56
CA THR A 74 3.52 11.71 10.14
C THR A 74 4.39 12.37 9.09
N TYR A 75 4.14 13.65 8.85
CA TYR A 75 4.86 14.45 7.87
C TYR A 75 5.40 15.72 8.53
N PHE A 76 6.46 16.27 7.96
CA PHE A 76 6.74 17.69 8.10
C PHE A 76 5.77 18.46 7.21
N GLU A 77 5.37 19.67 7.60
CA GLU A 77 4.35 20.44 6.86
C GLU A 77 4.68 20.61 5.37
N ALA A 78 5.96 20.83 5.06
CA ALA A 78 6.46 20.98 3.69
C ALA A 78 6.54 19.65 2.90
N SER A 79 6.50 18.49 3.58
CA SER A 79 6.63 17.17 2.95
C SER A 79 5.30 16.44 2.77
N VAL A 80 4.18 17.03 3.20
CA VAL A 80 2.85 16.45 2.97
C VAL A 80 2.59 16.38 1.45
N PRO A 81 2.33 15.19 0.88
CA PRO A 81 1.99 15.05 -0.52
C PRO A 81 0.70 15.78 -0.88
N LYS A 82 0.77 16.64 -1.92
CA LYS A 82 -0.36 17.45 -2.42
C LYS A 82 -0.77 17.14 -3.85
N ASP A 83 -0.06 16.23 -4.51
CA ASP A 83 -0.35 15.84 -5.89
C ASP A 83 -1.68 15.07 -5.95
N ALA A 84 -2.50 15.35 -6.97
CA ALA A 84 -3.79 14.68 -7.17
C ALA A 84 -3.66 13.18 -7.48
N SER A 85 -2.48 12.74 -7.90
CA SER A 85 -2.13 11.33 -8.12
C SER A 85 -1.71 10.61 -6.84
N TRP A 86 -1.60 11.30 -5.70
CA TRP A 86 -1.25 10.69 -4.43
C TRP A 86 -2.47 10.07 -3.74
N ILE A 87 -2.37 8.82 -3.32
CA ILE A 87 -3.46 8.08 -2.68
C ILE A 87 -2.94 7.37 -1.44
N TYR A 88 -3.68 7.51 -0.34
CA TYR A 88 -3.46 6.74 0.88
C TYR A 88 -4.33 5.49 0.86
N VAL A 89 -3.73 4.33 1.16
CA VAL A 89 -4.41 3.04 1.09
C VAL A 89 -4.22 2.29 2.40
N ILE A 90 -5.34 1.81 2.96
CA ILE A 90 -5.34 0.90 4.11
C ILE A 90 -5.61 -0.51 3.58
N VAL A 91 -4.74 -1.46 3.91
CA VAL A 91 -4.87 -2.87 3.53
C VAL A 91 -5.18 -3.68 4.78
N LEU A 92 -6.43 -4.09 4.96
CA LEU A 92 -6.84 -4.97 6.04
C LEU A 92 -6.67 -6.45 5.64
N VAL A 93 -5.88 -7.19 6.42
CA VAL A 93 -5.59 -8.60 6.20
C VAL A 93 -5.99 -9.40 7.44
N LEU A 94 -7.22 -9.94 7.42
CA LEU A 94 -7.75 -10.70 8.57
C LEU A 94 -7.20 -12.13 8.62
N GLU A 95 -6.95 -12.74 7.47
CA GLU A 95 -6.42 -14.09 7.36
C GLU A 95 -5.29 -14.12 6.33
N LEU A 96 -4.09 -14.53 6.77
CA LEU A 96 -3.04 -14.97 5.86
C LEU A 96 -3.08 -16.48 5.77
N ALA A 97 -3.10 -17.01 4.55
CA ALA A 97 -2.88 -18.43 4.34
C ALA A 97 -1.54 -18.84 4.98
N PRO A 98 -1.49 -19.96 5.73
CA PRO A 98 -0.25 -20.43 6.32
C PRO A 98 0.77 -20.69 5.21
N VAL A 99 2.00 -20.19 5.41
CA VAL A 99 3.14 -20.55 4.57
C VAL A 99 3.49 -21.99 4.92
N VAL A 100 3.29 -22.91 3.97
CA VAL A 100 3.59 -24.34 4.10
C VAL A 100 5.04 -24.60 3.74
#